data_AF-A0A378X5Z8-F1
#
_entry.id   AF-A0A378X5Z8-F1
#
_cell.length_a   1.000
_cell.length_b   1.000
_cell.length_c   1.000
_cell.angle_alpha   90.00
_cell.angle_beta   90.00
_cell.angle_gamma   90.00
#
_symmetry.space_group_name_H-M   'P 1'
#
loop_
_entity.id
_entity.type
_entity.pdbx_description
1 polymer ?
#
loop_
_entity_poly.entity_id
_entity_poly.type
_entity_poly.pdbx_seq_one_letter_code
_entity_poly.pdbx_strand_id
1 'polypeptide(L)'
;MTVSDTSEADLLPLVDQLGPPAKEAIVTTAERLRAEGEARGEARGKARGRAEALIELLTVKFDSLPTHIIETVHAGTPEQVRTWTARILTATTLDEIFA
;
A
#
# COMPACT_ATOMS: atom_id res chain seq x y z
N MET A 1 -17.76 17.36 2.20
CA MET A 1 -18.21 16.94 0.86
C MET A 1 -18.60 15.48 0.97
N THR A 2 -19.90 15.20 1.02
CA THR A 2 -20.45 13.85 1.19
C THR A 2 -20.68 13.28 -0.20
N VAL A 3 -19.96 12.22 -0.56
CA VAL A 3 -20.21 11.50 -1.81
C VAL A 3 -21.44 10.62 -1.57
N SER A 4 -22.53 10.88 -2.28
CA SER A 4 -23.71 10.01 -2.29
C SER A 4 -23.46 8.80 -3.20
N ASP A 5 -24.01 7.64 -2.83
CA ASP A 5 -24.11 6.48 -3.74
C ASP A 5 -25.14 6.80 -4.83
N THR A 6 -24.72 7.57 -5.83
CA THR A 6 -25.49 7.76 -7.06
C THR A 6 -25.29 6.52 -7.93
N SER A 7 -26.37 5.88 -8.35
CA SER A 7 -26.28 4.67 -9.15
C SER A 7 -25.84 4.98 -10.59
N GLU A 8 -25.24 4.00 -11.25
CA GLU A 8 -24.84 4.14 -12.66
C GLU A 8 -26.04 4.45 -13.57
N ALA A 9 -27.23 3.90 -13.25
CA ALA A 9 -28.47 4.14 -13.98
C ALA A 9 -28.91 5.62 -13.94
N ASP A 10 -28.59 6.35 -12.87
CA ASP A 10 -28.90 7.76 -12.73
C ASP A 10 -27.93 8.66 -13.52
N LEU A 11 -26.73 8.15 -13.81
CA LEU A 11 -25.66 8.90 -14.49
C LEU A 11 -25.66 8.72 -16.01
N LEU A 12 -26.13 7.58 -16.51
CA LEU A 12 -26.19 7.27 -17.95
C LEU A 12 -26.88 8.35 -18.80
N PRO A 13 -28.08 8.87 -18.42
CA PRO A 13 -28.76 9.90 -19.20
C PRO A 13 -27.98 11.22 -19.27
N LEU A 14 -27.18 11.51 -18.24
CA LEU A 14 -26.35 12.71 -18.17
C LEU A 14 -25.11 12.55 -19.06
N VAL A 15 -24.46 11.39 -19.03
CA VAL A 15 -23.30 11.07 -19.86
C VAL A 15 -23.64 11.12 -21.35
N ASP A 16 -24.84 10.67 -21.74
CA ASP A 16 -25.28 10.71 -23.13
C ASP A 16 -25.47 12.12 -23.71
N GLN A 17 -25.76 13.10 -22.87
CA GLN A 17 -25.94 14.49 -23.28
C GLN A 17 -24.61 15.24 -23.52
N LEU A 18 -23.49 14.72 -23.02
CA LEU A 18 -22.22 15.45 -22.98
C LEU A 18 -21.48 15.51 -24.34
N GLY A 19 -21.94 14.78 -25.35
CA GLY A 19 -21.29 14.73 -26.66
C GLY A 19 -19.92 14.02 -26.66
N PRO A 20 -19.33 13.73 -27.83
CA PRO A 20 -18.15 12.86 -27.93
C PRO A 20 -16.91 13.35 -27.16
N PRO A 21 -16.50 14.63 -27.23
CA PRO A 21 -15.27 15.08 -26.56
C PRO A 21 -15.33 14.97 -25.03
N ALA A 22 -16.49 15.21 -24.43
CA ALA A 22 -16.66 15.11 -22.99
C ALA A 22 -16.73 13.64 -22.53
N LYS A 23 -17.33 12.75 -23.33
CA LYS A 23 -17.28 11.29 -23.09
C LYS A 23 -15.83 10.79 -23.11
N GLU A 24 -15.02 11.20 -24.09
CA GLU A 24 -13.60 10.86 -24.17
C GLU A 24 -12.81 11.37 -22.95
N ALA A 25 -13.06 12.60 -22.52
CA ALA A 25 -12.43 13.17 -21.33
C ALA A 25 -12.77 12.38 -20.05
N ILE A 26 -14.03 11.93 -19.90
CA ILE A 26 -14.47 11.10 -18.77
C ILE A 26 -13.74 9.75 -18.78
N VAL A 27 -13.73 9.05 -19.91
CA VAL A 27 -13.07 7.74 -20.03
C VAL A 27 -11.57 7.85 -19.74
N THR A 28 -10.89 8.81 -20.36
CA THR A 28 -9.45 9.04 -20.14
C THR A 28 -9.15 9.34 -18.66
N THR A 29 -10.01 10.13 -18.01
CA THR A 29 -9.86 10.43 -16.58
C THR A 29 -10.08 9.19 -15.73
N ALA A 30 -11.09 8.38 -16.03
CA ALA A 30 -11.37 7.13 -15.33
C ALA A 30 -10.22 6.12 -15.45
N GLU A 31 -9.64 5.98 -16.65
CA GLU A 31 -8.47 5.15 -16.90
C GLU A 31 -7.25 5.61 -16.09
N ARG A 32 -6.97 6.92 -16.07
CA ARG A 32 -5.91 7.49 -15.24
C ARG A 32 -6.12 7.20 -13.76
N LEU A 33 -7.33 7.43 -13.25
CA LEU A 33 -7.64 7.17 -11.83
C LEU A 33 -7.51 5.69 -11.48
N ARG A 34 -7.92 4.79 -12.38
CA ARG A 34 -7.74 3.34 -12.19
C ARG A 34 -6.25 2.99 -12.15
N ALA A 35 -5.46 3.45 -13.12
CA ALA A 35 -4.02 3.20 -13.17
C ALA A 35 -3.28 3.76 -11.95
N GLU A 36 -3.61 4.97 -11.50
CA GLU A 36 -3.07 5.55 -10.27
C GLU A 36 -3.47 4.74 -9.03
N GLY A 37 -4.71 4.25 -8.98
CA GLY A 37 -5.21 3.40 -7.90
C GLY A 37 -4.46 2.07 -7.82
N GLU A 38 -4.28 1.40 -8.95
CA GLU A 38 -3.52 0.16 -9.07
C GLU A 38 -2.06 0.36 -8.66
N ALA A 39 -1.39 1.39 -9.17
CA ALA A 39 0.00 1.69 -8.81
C ALA A 39 0.18 1.97 -7.30
N ARG A 40 -0.74 2.74 -6.70
CA ARG A 40 -0.73 2.99 -5.24
C ARG A 40 -1.02 1.71 -4.45
N GLY A 41 -1.95 0.89 -4.93
CA GLY A 41 -2.30 -0.40 -4.33
C GLY A 41 -1.10 -1.35 -4.31
N GLU A 42 -0.43 -1.51 -5.46
CA GLU A 42 0.77 -2.33 -5.59
C GLU A 42 1.91 -1.84 -4.68
N ALA A 43 2.16 -0.53 -4.66
CA ALA A 43 3.18 0.06 -3.80
C ALA A 43 2.92 -0.22 -2.31
N ARG A 44 1.67 -0.05 -1.86
CA ARG A 44 1.25 -0.34 -0.48
C ARG A 44 1.36 -1.83 -0.16
N GLY A 45 0.89 -2.70 -1.06
CA GLY A 45 0.97 -4.14 -0.90
C GLY A 45 2.42 -4.64 -0.79
N LYS A 46 3.31 -4.12 -1.62
CA LYS A 46 4.74 -4.44 -1.58
C LYS A 46 5.43 -3.98 -0.30
N ALA A 47 5.08 -2.80 0.22
CA ALA A 47 5.60 -2.31 1.48
C ALA A 47 5.12 -3.19 2.64
N ARG A 48 3.81 -3.46 2.71
CA ARG A 48 3.21 -4.31 3.74
C ARG A 48 3.77 -5.73 3.73
N GLY A 49 3.84 -6.37 2.56
CA GLY A 49 4.37 -7.73 2.45
C GLY A 49 5.84 -7.86 2.87
N ARG A 50 6.66 -6.83 2.65
CA ARG A 50 8.04 -6.80 3.17
C ARG A 50 8.09 -6.68 4.69
N ALA A 51 7.23 -5.85 5.28
CA ALA A 51 7.14 -5.71 6.73
C ALA A 51 6.70 -7.04 7.38
N GLU A 52 5.68 -7.69 6.82
CA GLU A 52 5.19 -9.00 7.27
C GLU A 52 6.29 -10.08 7.15
N ALA A 53 6.98 -10.17 6.02
CA ALA A 53 8.11 -11.09 5.85
C ALA A 53 9.25 -10.81 6.84
N LEU A 54 9.56 -9.54 7.13
CA LEU A 54 10.56 -9.19 8.13
C LEU A 54 10.15 -9.65 9.53
N ILE A 55 8.88 -9.45 9.91
CA ILE A 55 8.34 -9.92 11.19
C ILE A 55 8.49 -11.44 11.30
N GLU A 56 8.14 -12.20 10.26
CA GLU A 56 8.30 -13.66 10.24
C GLU A 56 9.77 -14.07 10.46
N LEU A 57 10.71 -13.44 9.75
CA LEU A 57 12.14 -13.72 9.91
C LEU A 57 12.67 -13.38 11.31
N LEU A 58 12.23 -12.25 11.87
CA LEU A 58 12.58 -11.86 13.23
C LEU A 58 12.01 -12.85 14.25
N THR A 59 10.77 -13.32 14.07
CA THR A 59 10.17 -14.34 14.93
C THR A 59 10.92 -15.66 14.86
N VAL A 60 11.35 -16.08 13.66
CA VAL A 60 12.18 -17.29 13.52
C VAL A 60 13.52 -17.15 14.23
N LYS A 61 14.14 -15.96 14.18
CA LYS A 61 15.48 -15.74 14.73
C LYS A 61 15.50 -15.50 16.24
N PHE A 62 14.52 -14.76 16.75
CA PHE A 62 14.49 -14.26 18.12
C PHE A 62 13.34 -14.84 18.96
N ASP A 63 12.60 -15.82 18.42
CA ASP A 63 11.38 -16.38 19.01
C ASP A 63 10.28 -15.31 19.11
N SER A 64 9.48 -15.29 20.18
CA SER A 64 8.39 -14.33 20.36
C SER A 64 8.89 -12.88 20.31
N LEU A 65 8.29 -12.08 19.42
CA LEU A 65 8.59 -10.65 19.31
C LEU A 65 7.65 -9.84 20.22
N PRO A 66 8.17 -8.85 20.97
CA PRO A 66 7.34 -7.87 21.65
C PRO A 66 6.45 -7.10 20.67
N THR A 67 5.22 -6.76 21.08
CA THR A 67 4.24 -6.04 20.23
C THR A 67 4.80 -4.73 19.65
N HIS A 68 5.57 -3.97 20.43
CA HIS A 68 6.14 -2.70 19.96
C HIS A 68 7.13 -2.90 18.80
N ILE A 69 7.78 -4.06 18.69
CA ILE A 69 8.68 -4.38 17.56
C ILE A 69 7.86 -4.61 16.30
N ILE A 70 6.74 -5.33 16.41
CA ILE A 70 5.81 -5.56 15.29
C ILE A 70 5.24 -4.22 14.79
N GLU A 71 4.81 -3.35 15.71
CA GLU A 71 4.33 -2.00 15.38
C GLU A 71 5.41 -1.15 14.70
N THR A 72 6.65 -1.22 15.19
CA THR A 72 7.80 -0.50 14.61
C THR A 72 8.05 -0.96 13.17
N VAL A 73 8.00 -2.27 12.91
CA VAL A 73 8.20 -2.81 11.55
C VAL A 73 7.07 -2.40 10.62
N HIS A 74 5.82 -2.40 11.08
CA HIS A 74 4.67 -1.93 10.27
C HIS A 74 4.70 -0.42 9.98
N ALA A 75 5.18 0.39 10.92
CA ALA A 75 5.33 1.83 10.75
C ALA A 75 6.57 2.23 9.95
N GLY A 76 7.53 1.32 9.77
CA GLY A 76 8.78 1.57 9.07
C GLY A 76 8.60 1.90 7.59
N THR A 77 9.43 2.80 7.08
CA THR A 77 9.50 3.08 5.65
C THR A 77 10.02 1.88 4.88
N PRO A 78 9.74 1.76 3.56
CA PRO A 78 10.28 0.68 2.73
C PRO A 78 11.81 0.55 2.80
N GLU A 79 12.53 1.66 2.95
CA GLU A 79 13.98 1.73 3.07
C GLU A 79 14.46 1.23 4.44
N GLN A 80 13.77 1.61 5.52
CA GLN A 80 14.04 1.08 6.86
C GLN A 80 13.85 -0.43 6.91
N VAL A 81 12.70 -0.94 6.43
CA VAL A 81 12.42 -2.38 6.40
C VAL A 81 13.47 -3.15 5.59
N ARG A 82 13.92 -2.62 4.44
CA ARG A 82 15.03 -3.22 3.68
C ARG A 82 16.33 -3.28 4.47
N THR A 83 16.67 -2.20 5.19
CA THR A 83 17.89 -2.12 6.00
C THR A 83 17.85 -3.14 7.14
N TRP A 84 16.74 -3.19 7.87
CA TRP A 84 16.52 -4.17 8.94
C TRP A 84 16.55 -5.61 8.42
N THR A 85 15.96 -5.86 7.25
CA THR A 85 16.00 -7.18 6.58
C THR A 85 17.44 -7.61 6.28
N ALA A 86 18.31 -6.71 5.80
CA ALA A 86 19.71 -7.04 5.55
C ALA A 86 20.47 -7.36 6.85
N ARG A 87 20.19 -6.61 7.92
CA ARG A 87 20.84 -6.79 9.23
C ARG A 87 20.49 -8.10 9.91
N ILE A 88 19.38 -8.76 9.54
CA ILE A 88 19.05 -10.11 10.04
C ILE A 88 20.20 -11.09 9.85
N LEU A 89 21.04 -10.94 8.82
CA LEU A 89 22.11 -11.89 8.56
C LEU A 89 23.26 -11.82 9.57
N THR A 90 23.45 -10.68 10.25
CA THR A 90 24.64 -10.44 11.08
C THR A 90 24.31 -10.01 12.50
N ALA A 91 23.20 -9.30 12.71
CA ALA A 91 22.81 -8.80 14.03
C ALA A 91 22.48 -9.95 14.98
N THR A 92 22.85 -9.84 16.24
CA THR A 92 22.59 -10.85 17.29
C THR A 92 21.53 -10.40 18.28
N THR A 93 21.06 -9.16 18.17
CA THR A 93 20.01 -8.57 19.02
C THR A 93 19.01 -7.77 18.20
N LEU A 94 17.83 -7.51 18.75
CA LEU A 94 16.83 -6.63 18.11
C LEU A 94 17.34 -5.18 18.02
N ASP A 95 18.05 -4.69 19.03
CA ASP A 95 18.61 -3.33 19.01
C ASP A 95 19.58 -3.14 17.83
N GLU A 96 20.43 -4.13 17.54
CA GLU A 96 21.31 -4.11 16.37
C GLU A 96 20.55 -4.12 15.03
N ILE A 97 19.36 -4.74 14.99
CA ILE A 97 18.49 -4.69 13.80
C ILE A 97 17.99 -3.27 13.59
N PHE A 98 17.51 -2.59 14.63
CA PHE A 98 16.78 -1.33 14.53
C PHE A 98 17.64 -0.06 14.65
N ALA A 99 18.94 -0.19 14.95
CA ALA A 99 19.90 0.91 15.11
C ALA A 99 20.06 1.88 13.92
#